data_AF-A0A022Q5Q6-F1
#
_entry.id   AF-A0A022Q5Q6-F1
#
_cell.length_a   1.000
_cell.length_b   1.000
_cell.length_c   1.000
_cell.angle_alpha   90.00
_cell.angle_beta   90.00
_cell.angle_gamma   90.00
#
_symmetry.space_group_name_H-M   'P 1'
#
loop_
_entity.id
_entity.type
_entity.pdbx_description
1 polymer ?
#
loop_
_entity_poly.entity_id
_entity_poly.type
_entity_poly.pdbx_seq_one_letter_code
_entity_poly.pdbx_strand_id
1 'polypeptide(L)'
;MINHQTLVAKAIAGEAGVPFYQMAGSEFVEVLVGVGSARVRDLFKRAKVNKPSVIFIDEIDALATRRQGIFKESTDLLYNAATQERETTLNQLLIELDGFDTGKGVIFLLDPALLRPGRFDRKIRIQPPNAKGRLDILKVHARKVKLSDTVDLSSYANNLPGWTGAKLAQLLQEAALVAVRKGHSAILHSDLDDVVDRLTVGPKRVGVDLGHQGQLRRATVEVGTALTSHLLRRIENANVELCDRVSIHPRGQASFGS
;
A
#
# COMPACT_ATOMS: atom_id res chain seq x y z
N MET A 1 -6.54 -2.40 -5.59
CA MET A 1 -6.07 -2.51 -4.18
C MET A 1 -6.54 -1.24 -3.47
N ILE A 2 -7.30 -1.31 -2.37
CA ILE A 2 -7.84 -0.08 -1.76
C ILE A 2 -6.70 0.61 -1.01
N ASN A 3 -6.20 1.71 -1.56
CA ASN A 3 -5.14 2.48 -0.95
C ASN A 3 -5.69 3.27 0.25
N HIS A 4 -4.89 3.37 1.30
CA HIS A 4 -5.22 4.07 2.55
C HIS A 4 -5.61 5.54 2.31
N GLN A 5 -5.08 6.17 1.26
CA GLN A 5 -5.41 7.52 0.83
C GLN A 5 -6.83 7.64 0.26
N THR A 6 -7.30 6.65 -0.50
CA THR A 6 -8.68 6.58 -1.01
C THR A 6 -9.69 6.52 0.13
N LEU A 7 -9.37 5.77 1.20
CA LEU A 7 -10.21 5.70 2.40
C LEU A 7 -10.26 7.04 3.14
N VAL A 8 -9.13 7.74 3.26
CA VAL A 8 -9.08 9.08 3.89
C VAL A 8 -9.91 10.08 3.09
N ALA A 9 -9.74 10.14 1.77
CA ALA A 9 -10.50 11.07 0.92
C ALA A 9 -12.01 10.80 1.00
N LYS A 10 -12.41 9.52 1.00
CA LYS A 10 -13.81 9.11 1.15
C LYS A 10 -14.37 9.43 2.54
N ALA A 11 -13.58 9.26 3.60
CA ALA A 11 -13.97 9.61 4.96
C ALA A 11 -14.16 11.13 5.13
N ILE A 12 -13.26 11.95 4.57
CA ILE A 12 -13.37 13.42 4.58
C ILE A 12 -14.64 13.86 3.87
N ALA A 13 -14.95 13.28 2.71
CA ALA A 13 -16.18 13.59 1.98
C ALA A 13 -17.44 13.18 2.77
N GLY A 14 -17.40 12.00 3.41
CA GLY A 14 -18.48 11.51 4.26
C GLY A 14 -18.73 12.40 5.48
N GLU A 15 -17.68 12.82 6.17
CA GLU A 15 -17.76 13.70 7.36
C GLU A 15 -18.25 15.10 6.99
N ALA A 16 -17.82 15.62 5.84
CA ALA A 16 -18.29 16.91 5.34
C ALA A 16 -19.68 16.86 4.68
N GLY A 17 -20.26 15.67 4.49
CA GLY A 17 -21.55 15.49 3.83
C GLY A 17 -21.57 15.93 2.36
N VAL A 18 -20.42 15.86 1.68
CA VAL A 18 -20.24 16.38 0.32
C VAL A 18 -20.14 15.27 -0.73
N PRO A 19 -20.59 15.51 -1.97
CA PRO A 19 -20.41 14.56 -3.06
C PRO A 19 -18.95 14.17 -3.28
N PHE A 20 -18.71 12.88 -3.45
CA PHE A 20 -17.39 12.29 -3.70
C PHE A 20 -17.33 11.70 -5.12
N TYR A 21 -16.47 12.26 -5.96
CA TYR A 21 -16.19 11.75 -7.29
C TYR A 21 -14.83 11.04 -7.29
N GLN A 22 -14.83 9.77 -7.68
CA GLN A 22 -13.61 8.95 -7.78
C GLN A 22 -13.41 8.47 -9.22
N MET A 23 -12.18 8.54 -9.70
CA MET A 23 -11.78 7.97 -10.99
C MET A 23 -10.33 7.51 -10.94
N ALA A 24 -9.99 6.40 -11.61
CA ALA A 24 -8.60 6.00 -11.77
C ALA A 24 -7.94 6.72 -12.96
N GLY A 25 -6.64 7.02 -12.87
CA GLY A 25 -5.85 7.66 -13.91
C GLY A 25 -5.84 6.88 -15.22
N SER A 26 -5.90 5.55 -15.12
CA SER A 26 -6.04 4.62 -16.24
C SER A 26 -7.36 4.75 -16.99
N GLU A 27 -8.44 5.20 -16.34
CA GLU A 27 -9.74 5.45 -17.01
C GLU A 27 -9.69 6.66 -17.95
N PHE A 28 -8.65 7.47 -17.88
CA PHE A 28 -8.44 8.57 -18.82
C PHE A 28 -7.56 8.16 -20.02
N VAL A 29 -6.99 6.96 -20.01
CA VAL A 29 -6.13 6.44 -21.08
C VAL A 29 -6.99 5.66 -22.07
N GLU A 30 -7.19 6.22 -23.26
CA GLU A 30 -8.00 5.59 -24.32
C GLU A 30 -7.28 5.58 -25.66
N VAL A 31 -7.69 4.67 -26.54
CA VAL A 31 -7.16 4.58 -27.92
C VAL A 31 -7.79 5.66 -28.81
N LEU A 32 -8.99 6.13 -28.44
CA LEU A 32 -9.76 7.12 -29.18
C LEU A 32 -9.35 8.55 -28.77
N VAL A 33 -8.91 9.32 -29.76
CA VAL A 33 -8.46 10.71 -29.58
C VAL A 33 -9.57 11.56 -28.95
N GLY A 34 -9.25 12.25 -27.86
CA GLY A 34 -10.12 13.25 -27.23
C GLY A 34 -11.15 12.70 -26.24
N VAL A 35 -11.28 11.37 -26.10
CA VAL A 35 -12.19 10.75 -25.13
C VAL A 35 -11.71 11.03 -23.70
N GLY A 36 -10.41 10.92 -23.43
CA GLY A 36 -9.83 11.25 -22.12
C GLY A 36 -10.11 12.69 -21.70
N SER A 37 -9.80 13.66 -22.58
CA SER A 37 -10.09 15.09 -22.36
C SER A 37 -11.58 15.40 -22.17
N ALA A 38 -12.49 14.67 -22.81
CA ALA A 38 -13.93 14.83 -22.59
C ALA A 38 -14.34 14.33 -21.18
N ARG A 39 -13.85 13.16 -20.75
CA ARG A 39 -14.12 12.62 -19.39
C ARG A 39 -13.62 13.57 -18.30
N VAL A 40 -12.43 14.15 -18.48
CA VAL A 40 -11.89 15.16 -17.55
C VAL A 40 -12.85 16.35 -17.45
N ARG A 41 -13.30 16.92 -18.58
CA ARG A 41 -14.25 18.04 -18.57
C ARG A 41 -15.57 17.68 -17.89
N ASP A 42 -16.12 16.50 -18.17
CA ASP A 42 -17.37 16.05 -17.57
C ASP A 42 -17.27 15.83 -16.06
N LEU A 43 -16.15 15.27 -15.58
CA LEU A 43 -15.87 15.13 -14.15
C LEU A 43 -15.90 16.49 -13.45
N PHE A 44 -15.12 17.45 -13.96
CA PHE A 44 -15.02 18.78 -13.36
C PHE A 44 -16.32 19.57 -13.51
N LYS A 45 -17.07 19.38 -14.61
CA LYS A 45 -18.41 19.98 -14.77
C LYS A 45 -19.38 19.48 -13.71
N ARG A 46 -19.46 18.16 -13.48
CA ARG A 46 -20.31 17.57 -12.42
C ARG A 46 -19.90 18.07 -11.03
N ALA A 47 -18.60 18.13 -10.75
CA ALA A 47 -18.09 18.65 -9.49
C ALA A 47 -18.38 20.15 -9.30
N LYS A 48 -18.27 20.96 -10.36
CA LYS A 48 -18.59 22.40 -10.31
C LYS A 48 -20.07 22.68 -10.09
N VAL A 49 -20.96 21.83 -10.59
CA VAL A 49 -22.41 21.93 -10.35
C VAL A 49 -22.76 21.58 -8.91
N ASN A 50 -22.11 20.57 -8.34
CA ASN A 50 -22.43 20.02 -7.03
C ASN A 50 -21.45 20.49 -5.93
N LYS A 51 -21.18 21.80 -5.86
CA LYS A 51 -20.29 22.37 -4.83
C LYS A 51 -21.02 22.51 -3.47
N PRO A 52 -20.35 22.25 -2.33
CA PRO A 52 -18.97 21.76 -2.21
C PRO A 52 -18.83 20.28 -2.55
N SER A 53 -17.71 19.87 -3.17
CA SER A 53 -17.47 18.48 -3.59
C SER A 53 -16.01 18.06 -3.39
N VAL A 54 -15.78 16.75 -3.35
CA VAL A 54 -14.45 16.14 -3.34
C VAL A 54 -14.21 15.37 -4.64
N ILE A 55 -13.07 15.64 -5.30
CA ILE A 55 -12.60 14.86 -6.46
C ILE A 55 -11.37 14.07 -6.03
N PHE A 56 -11.37 12.76 -6.24
CA PHE A 56 -10.25 11.86 -6.00
C PHE A 56 -9.82 11.20 -7.31
N ILE A 57 -8.57 11.42 -7.71
CA ILE A 57 -7.97 10.75 -8.87
C ILE A 57 -6.86 9.82 -8.38
N ASP A 58 -7.07 8.51 -8.51
CA ASP A 58 -6.08 7.47 -8.21
C ASP A 58 -5.13 7.29 -9.39
N GLU A 59 -3.94 6.73 -9.19
CA GLU A 59 -3.01 6.32 -10.27
C GLU A 59 -2.78 7.37 -11.38
N ILE A 60 -2.64 8.66 -11.04
CA ILE A 60 -2.41 9.72 -12.05
C ILE A 60 -1.09 9.53 -12.81
N ASP A 61 -0.16 8.76 -12.23
CA ASP A 61 1.10 8.35 -12.84
C ASP A 61 0.89 7.59 -14.15
N ALA A 62 -0.26 6.91 -14.31
CA ALA A 62 -0.68 6.33 -15.58
C ALA A 62 -0.78 7.37 -16.72
N LEU A 63 -1.10 8.63 -16.38
CA LEU A 63 -1.10 9.77 -17.32
C LEU A 63 0.27 10.47 -17.40
N ALA A 64 1.14 10.29 -16.40
CA ALA A 64 2.42 10.99 -16.25
C ALA A 64 3.61 10.31 -16.94
N THR A 65 3.57 8.98 -17.07
CA THR A 65 4.74 8.12 -17.32
C THR A 65 5.55 8.49 -18.58
N ARG A 66 5.02 9.28 -19.51
CA ARG A 66 5.71 9.56 -20.77
C ARG A 66 6.75 10.68 -20.80
N ARG A 67 7.03 11.34 -19.68
CA ARG A 67 8.13 12.33 -19.64
C ARG A 67 9.51 11.74 -19.34
N GLN A 68 9.63 10.52 -18.82
CA GLN A 68 10.93 9.95 -18.40
C GLN A 68 11.55 8.94 -19.39
N GLY A 69 10.90 8.67 -20.52
CA GLY A 69 11.37 7.72 -21.54
C GLY A 69 12.03 8.42 -22.73
N ILE A 70 13.33 8.61 -22.61
CA ILE A 70 14.32 8.87 -23.67
C ILE A 70 13.96 8.23 -25.03
N PHE A 71 14.15 8.99 -26.11
CA PHE A 71 14.60 8.55 -27.43
C PHE A 71 14.78 7.02 -27.58
N LYS A 72 13.71 6.32 -27.93
CA LYS A 72 13.83 5.04 -28.63
C LYS A 72 13.02 5.17 -29.90
N GLU A 73 13.75 5.32 -31.01
CA GLU A 73 13.31 5.09 -32.37
C GLU A 73 12.49 3.79 -32.41
N SER A 74 11.19 3.92 -32.21
CA SER A 74 10.21 2.86 -32.50
C SER A 74 9.26 3.48 -33.50
N THR A 75 9.44 3.05 -34.73
CA THR A 75 8.76 3.45 -35.97
C THR A 75 7.29 3.02 -36.00
N ASP A 76 6.60 3.07 -34.86
CA ASP A 76 5.19 2.68 -34.76
C ASP A 76 4.30 3.92 -34.62
N LEU A 77 3.61 4.28 -35.70
CA LEU A 77 2.64 5.38 -35.77
C LEU A 77 1.56 5.30 -34.68
N LEU A 78 1.22 4.08 -34.23
CA LEU A 78 0.26 3.84 -33.15
C LEU A 78 0.79 4.29 -31.77
N TYR A 79 2.10 4.15 -31.53
CA TYR A 79 2.72 4.53 -30.27
C TYR A 79 2.70 6.06 -30.09
N ASN A 80 2.90 6.80 -31.18
CA ASN A 80 2.87 8.26 -31.18
C ASN A 80 1.45 8.81 -30.97
N ALA A 81 0.41 8.17 -31.51
CA ALA A 81 -0.99 8.61 -31.36
C ALA A 81 -1.52 8.42 -29.93
N ALA A 82 -1.30 7.24 -29.34
CA ALA A 82 -1.55 7.03 -27.91
C ALA A 82 -0.69 7.99 -27.07
N THR A 83 0.44 8.45 -27.63
CA THR A 83 1.32 9.43 -27.01
C THR A 83 0.76 10.79 -26.81
N GLN A 84 0.35 11.34 -27.92
CA GLN A 84 -0.31 12.60 -28.00
C GLN A 84 -1.61 12.60 -27.18
N GLU A 85 -2.40 11.51 -27.18
CA GLU A 85 -3.66 11.42 -26.42
C GLU A 85 -3.43 11.62 -24.91
N ARG A 86 -2.51 10.87 -24.30
CA ARG A 86 -2.25 11.00 -22.85
C ARG A 86 -1.76 12.39 -22.47
N GLU A 87 -0.92 13.00 -23.31
CA GLU A 87 -0.45 14.37 -23.08
C GLU A 87 -1.60 15.38 -23.19
N THR A 88 -2.50 15.22 -24.17
CA THR A 88 -3.66 16.11 -24.31
C THR A 88 -4.60 15.98 -23.11
N THR A 89 -4.83 14.76 -22.63
CA THR A 89 -5.70 14.48 -21.49
C THR A 89 -5.09 15.00 -20.19
N LEU A 90 -3.77 14.87 -20.02
CA LEU A 90 -3.02 15.46 -18.90
C LEU A 90 -3.09 16.99 -18.90
N ASN A 91 -2.90 17.63 -20.06
CA ASN A 91 -2.99 19.09 -20.17
C ASN A 91 -4.42 19.58 -19.87
N GLN A 92 -5.45 18.87 -20.33
CA GLN A 92 -6.83 19.18 -20.01
C GLN A 92 -7.09 19.09 -18.50
N LEU A 93 -6.54 18.10 -17.82
CA LEU A 93 -6.63 17.97 -16.37
C LEU A 93 -5.98 19.17 -15.68
N LEU A 94 -4.79 19.60 -16.11
CA LEU A 94 -4.13 20.79 -15.58
C LEU A 94 -4.94 22.08 -15.79
N ILE A 95 -5.58 22.24 -16.95
CA ILE A 95 -6.45 23.40 -17.24
C ILE A 95 -7.67 23.43 -16.31
N GLU A 96 -8.32 22.28 -16.11
CA GLU A 96 -9.48 22.20 -15.21
C GLU A 96 -9.11 22.44 -13.75
N LEU A 97 -7.93 21.97 -13.33
CA LEU A 97 -7.38 22.26 -12.00
C LEU A 97 -7.10 23.75 -11.80
N ASP A 98 -6.45 24.41 -12.77
CA ASP A 98 -6.18 25.86 -12.74
C ASP A 98 -7.48 26.69 -12.71
N GLY A 99 -8.55 26.19 -13.35
CA GLY A 99 -9.88 26.81 -13.37
C GLY A 99 -10.80 26.40 -12.22
N PHE A 100 -10.35 25.57 -11.27
CA PHE A 100 -11.16 25.10 -10.16
C PHE A 100 -10.93 25.97 -8.92
N ASP A 101 -11.94 26.77 -8.56
CA ASP A 101 -11.96 27.57 -7.34
C ASP A 101 -11.83 26.68 -6.08
N THR A 102 -10.63 26.68 -5.48
CA THR A 102 -10.26 25.89 -4.29
C THR A 102 -10.96 26.36 -3.00
N GLY A 103 -11.60 27.53 -3.02
CA GLY A 103 -12.34 28.05 -1.87
C GLY A 103 -13.63 27.29 -1.54
N LYS A 104 -14.13 26.44 -2.45
CA LYS A 104 -15.43 25.75 -2.32
C LYS A 104 -15.38 24.23 -2.58
N GLY A 105 -14.21 23.63 -2.76
CA GLY A 105 -14.07 22.19 -3.00
C GLY A 105 -12.63 21.70 -2.82
N VAL A 106 -12.45 20.42 -2.52
CA VAL A 106 -11.14 19.82 -2.23
C VAL A 106 -10.81 18.76 -3.28
N ILE A 107 -9.61 18.82 -3.84
CA ILE A 107 -9.12 17.85 -4.82
C ILE A 107 -7.98 17.04 -4.20
N PHE A 108 -8.09 15.71 -4.27
CA PHE A 108 -7.05 14.77 -3.85
C PHE A 108 -6.45 14.12 -5.09
N LEU A 109 -5.13 14.29 -5.27
CA LEU A 109 -4.35 13.62 -6.31
C LEU A 109 -3.28 12.74 -5.66
N LEU A 110 -3.09 11.54 -6.20
CA LEU A 110 -1.98 10.67 -5.85
C LEU A 110 -0.84 10.87 -6.84
N ASP A 111 0.40 10.94 -6.33
CA ASP A 111 1.68 11.17 -7.04
C ASP A 111 2.07 12.65 -7.35
N PRO A 112 3.09 13.21 -6.65
CA PRO A 112 3.64 14.54 -6.87
C PRO A 112 4.52 14.72 -8.12
N ALA A 113 4.86 13.67 -8.87
CA ALA A 113 5.86 13.74 -9.95
C ALA A 113 5.48 14.69 -11.09
N LEU A 114 4.20 15.06 -11.21
CA LEU A 114 3.68 15.97 -12.21
C LEU A 114 3.65 17.46 -11.80
N LEU A 115 4.02 17.81 -10.57
CA LEU A 115 3.62 19.10 -10.00
C LEU A 115 4.74 20.15 -10.06
N ARG A 116 4.63 21.08 -11.02
CA ARG A 116 5.38 22.34 -11.02
C ARG A 116 4.92 23.22 -9.83
N PRO A 117 5.81 23.93 -9.11
CA PRO A 117 5.41 24.82 -8.02
C PRO A 117 4.40 25.88 -8.50
N GLY A 118 3.29 26.08 -7.77
CA GLY A 118 2.33 27.17 -8.00
C GLY A 118 0.87 26.79 -8.33
N ARG A 119 0.55 25.50 -8.55
CA ARG A 119 -0.82 25.04 -8.94
C ARG A 119 -1.57 24.19 -7.91
N PHE A 120 -0.92 23.90 -6.78
CA PHE A 120 -1.51 23.11 -5.70
C PHE A 120 -1.29 23.83 -4.39
N ASP A 121 -2.39 24.27 -3.78
CA ASP A 121 -2.36 25.08 -2.56
C ASP A 121 -1.90 24.28 -1.33
N ARG A 122 -2.14 22.96 -1.28
CA ARG A 122 -1.79 22.12 -0.12
C ARG A 122 -1.33 20.71 -0.51
N LYS A 123 -0.17 20.31 0.02
CA LYS A 123 0.35 18.94 -0.05
C LYS A 123 0.22 18.29 1.32
N ILE A 124 -0.62 17.26 1.44
CA ILE A 124 -0.76 16.47 2.66
C ILE A 124 -0.02 15.15 2.46
N ARG A 125 1.09 14.96 3.19
CA ARG A 125 1.80 13.68 3.21
C ARG A 125 1.17 12.78 4.27
N ILE A 126 0.67 11.63 3.85
CA ILE A 126 0.21 10.58 4.78
C ILE A 126 1.40 9.68 5.08
N GLN A 127 1.87 9.72 6.33
CA GLN A 127 2.95 8.87 6.81
C GLN A 127 2.42 7.51 7.26
N PRO A 128 3.27 6.46 7.27
CA PRO A 128 2.93 5.20 7.91
C PRO A 128 2.50 5.41 9.37
N PRO A 129 1.53 4.62 9.87
CA PRO A 129 1.00 4.78 11.22
C PRO A 129 2.07 4.46 12.30
N ASN A 130 2.03 5.24 13.38
CA ASN A 130 2.78 4.94 14.61
C ASN A 130 2.16 3.73 15.35
N ALA A 131 2.79 3.24 16.42
CA ALA A 131 2.31 2.06 17.16
C ALA A 131 0.85 2.19 17.61
N LYS A 132 0.46 3.35 18.14
CA LYS A 132 -0.93 3.64 18.52
C LYS A 132 -1.89 3.58 17.32
N GLY A 133 -1.51 4.20 16.20
CA GLY A 133 -2.28 4.18 14.96
C GLY A 133 -2.41 2.77 14.39
N ARG A 134 -1.36 1.94 14.48
CA ARG A 134 -1.43 0.53 14.07
C ARG A 134 -2.43 -0.25 14.93
N LEU A 135 -2.43 -0.02 16.24
CA LEU A 135 -3.39 -0.61 17.17
C LEU A 135 -4.83 -0.20 16.81
N ASP A 136 -5.06 1.09 16.53
CA ASP A 136 -6.39 1.59 16.16
C ASP A 136 -6.86 0.98 14.82
N ILE A 137 -5.97 0.88 13.83
CA ILE A 137 -6.24 0.22 12.55
C ILE A 137 -6.60 -1.25 12.77
N LEU A 138 -5.78 -1.99 13.54
CA LEU A 138 -6.04 -3.39 13.88
C LEU A 138 -7.40 -3.55 14.57
N LYS A 139 -7.75 -2.67 15.51
CA LYS A 139 -9.07 -2.68 16.17
C LYS A 139 -10.22 -2.46 15.20
N VAL A 140 -10.08 -1.56 14.22
CA VAL A 140 -11.12 -1.32 13.20
C VAL A 140 -11.34 -2.57 12.34
N HIS A 141 -10.26 -3.18 11.87
CA HIS A 141 -10.35 -4.39 11.05
C HIS A 141 -10.78 -5.63 11.87
N ALA A 142 -10.42 -5.68 13.15
CA ALA A 142 -10.82 -6.72 14.08
C ALA A 142 -12.35 -6.81 14.26
N ARG A 143 -13.10 -5.71 14.13
CA ARG A 143 -14.58 -5.73 14.27
C ARG A 143 -15.27 -6.65 13.25
N LYS A 144 -14.61 -6.97 12.15
CA LYS A 144 -15.15 -7.81 11.07
C LYS A 144 -14.83 -9.30 11.23
N VAL A 145 -14.02 -9.67 12.22
CA VAL A 145 -13.54 -11.03 12.43
C VAL A 145 -13.69 -11.44 13.89
N LYS A 146 -13.82 -12.75 14.14
CA LYS A 146 -13.90 -13.27 15.51
C LYS A 146 -12.49 -13.55 16.01
N LEU A 147 -12.01 -12.77 16.98
CA LEU A 147 -10.74 -12.97 17.67
C LEU A 147 -10.96 -13.78 18.94
N SER A 148 -9.98 -14.63 19.29
CA SER A 148 -9.92 -15.29 20.59
C SER A 148 -9.40 -14.33 21.66
N ASP A 149 -9.81 -14.53 22.91
CA ASP A 149 -9.34 -13.77 24.08
C ASP A 149 -7.82 -13.88 24.30
N THR A 150 -7.19 -14.89 23.70
CA THR A 150 -5.74 -15.10 23.72
C THR A 150 -4.96 -14.10 22.88
N VAL A 151 -5.62 -13.29 22.04
CA VAL A 151 -4.96 -12.39 21.09
C VAL A 151 -4.83 -10.99 21.67
N ASP A 152 -3.59 -10.56 21.95
CA ASP A 152 -3.28 -9.16 22.24
C ASP A 152 -2.83 -8.40 20.98
N LEU A 153 -3.72 -7.57 20.43
CA LEU A 153 -3.42 -6.70 19.28
C LEU A 153 -2.37 -5.63 19.61
N SER A 154 -2.17 -5.29 20.89
CA SER A 154 -1.22 -4.27 21.31
C SER A 154 0.22 -4.72 21.09
N SER A 155 0.52 -5.99 21.41
CA SER A 155 1.79 -6.63 21.10
C SER A 155 2.13 -6.55 19.60
N TYR A 156 1.19 -6.93 18.72
CA TYR A 156 1.39 -6.83 17.27
C TYR A 156 1.57 -5.39 16.79
N ALA A 157 0.83 -4.44 17.37
CA ALA A 157 0.99 -3.04 17.01
C ALA A 157 2.40 -2.52 17.33
N ASN A 158 3.03 -2.97 18.41
CA ASN A 158 4.40 -2.59 18.77
C ASN A 158 5.44 -3.30 17.88
N ASN A 159 5.25 -4.59 17.61
CA ASN A 159 6.24 -5.44 16.94
C ASN A 159 6.18 -5.39 15.40
N LEU A 160 5.27 -4.60 14.81
CA LEU A 160 5.13 -4.44 13.36
C LEU A 160 5.50 -3.01 12.89
N PRO A 161 6.72 -2.52 13.13
CA PRO A 161 7.14 -1.20 12.67
C PRO A 161 7.15 -1.11 11.15
N GLY A 162 6.77 0.06 10.61
CA GLY A 162 6.74 0.31 9.17
C GLY A 162 5.56 -0.33 8.43
N TRP A 163 4.72 -1.12 9.08
CA TRP A 163 3.54 -1.71 8.45
C TRP A 163 2.48 -0.65 8.16
N THR A 164 2.00 -0.63 6.92
CA THR A 164 0.93 0.26 6.46
C THR A 164 -0.44 -0.29 6.89
N GLY A 165 -1.46 0.57 6.89
CA GLY A 165 -2.82 0.14 7.19
C GLY A 165 -3.33 -0.98 6.28
N ALA A 166 -2.94 -0.96 5.00
CA ALA A 166 -3.27 -2.04 4.06
C ALA A 166 -2.63 -3.38 4.47
N LYS A 167 -1.35 -3.37 4.89
CA LYS A 167 -0.65 -4.58 5.33
C LYS A 167 -1.25 -5.15 6.62
N LEU A 168 -1.69 -4.28 7.55
CA LEU A 168 -2.40 -4.69 8.76
C LEU A 168 -3.79 -5.25 8.47
N ALA A 169 -4.51 -4.68 7.50
CA ALA A 169 -5.78 -5.24 7.04
C ALA A 169 -5.60 -6.63 6.43
N GLN A 170 -4.56 -6.80 5.61
CA GLN A 170 -4.20 -8.09 5.00
C GLN A 170 -3.85 -9.13 6.06
N LEU A 171 -3.11 -8.76 7.12
CA LEU A 171 -2.78 -9.65 8.24
C LEU A 171 -4.02 -10.29 8.85
N LEU A 172 -5.02 -9.48 9.21
CA LEU A 172 -6.25 -9.99 9.84
C LEU A 172 -7.10 -10.82 8.88
N GLN A 173 -7.14 -10.45 7.59
CA GLN A 173 -7.85 -11.22 6.57
C GLN A 173 -7.20 -12.59 6.33
N GLU A 174 -5.88 -12.65 6.18
CA GLU A 174 -5.18 -13.91 6.01
C GLU A 174 -5.23 -14.78 7.28
N ALA A 175 -5.18 -14.18 8.47
CA ALA A 175 -5.31 -14.91 9.73
C ALA A 175 -6.70 -15.54 9.87
N ALA A 176 -7.77 -14.83 9.44
CA ALA A 176 -9.10 -15.40 9.36
C ALA A 176 -9.16 -16.62 8.42
N LEU A 177 -8.53 -16.54 7.26
CA LEU A 177 -8.46 -17.66 6.31
C LEU A 177 -7.67 -18.85 6.88
N VAL A 178 -6.57 -18.60 7.59
CA VAL A 178 -5.79 -19.66 8.25
C VAL A 178 -6.60 -20.33 9.35
N ALA A 179 -7.30 -19.55 10.18
CA ALA A 179 -8.17 -20.06 11.24
C ALA A 179 -9.27 -20.98 10.67
N VAL A 180 -9.95 -20.55 9.60
CA VAL A 180 -10.98 -21.35 8.92
C VAL A 180 -10.38 -22.64 8.34
N ARG A 181 -9.21 -22.57 7.70
CA ARG A 181 -8.54 -23.76 7.14
C ARG A 181 -8.14 -24.79 8.21
N LYS A 182 -7.78 -24.33 9.40
CA LYS A 182 -7.44 -25.19 10.55
C LYS A 182 -8.68 -25.61 11.36
N GLY A 183 -9.88 -25.17 10.99
CA GLY A 183 -11.13 -25.49 11.69
C GLY A 183 -11.30 -24.77 13.03
N HIS A 184 -10.59 -23.65 13.25
CA HIS A 184 -10.74 -22.84 14.46
C HIS A 184 -12.04 -22.02 14.40
N SER A 185 -12.72 -21.89 15.54
CA SER A 185 -13.96 -21.10 15.67
C SER A 185 -13.70 -19.58 15.82
N ALA A 186 -12.46 -19.20 16.10
CA ALA A 186 -11.96 -17.83 16.20
C ALA A 186 -10.48 -17.80 15.82
N ILE A 187 -9.96 -16.62 15.45
CA ILE A 187 -8.55 -16.43 15.14
C ILE A 187 -7.74 -16.54 16.44
N LEU A 188 -6.78 -17.46 16.45
CA LEU A 188 -5.86 -17.67 17.56
C LEU A 188 -4.56 -16.87 17.38
N HIS A 189 -3.80 -16.73 18.45
CA HIS A 189 -2.46 -16.11 18.43
C HIS A 189 -1.53 -16.81 17.42
N SER A 190 -1.58 -18.16 17.37
CA SER A 190 -0.79 -18.96 16.44
C SER A 190 -1.12 -18.72 14.97
N ASP A 191 -2.37 -18.35 14.65
CA ASP A 191 -2.78 -18.06 13.27
C ASP A 191 -2.27 -16.70 12.82
N LEU A 192 -2.27 -15.71 13.72
CA LEU A 192 -1.68 -14.40 13.46
C LEU A 192 -0.17 -14.52 13.28
N ASP A 193 0.53 -15.24 14.16
CA ASP A 193 1.99 -15.43 14.06
C ASP A 193 2.39 -16.12 12.76
N ASP A 194 1.66 -17.16 12.35
CA ASP A 194 1.90 -17.85 11.08
C ASP A 194 1.78 -16.89 9.88
N VAL A 195 0.85 -15.94 9.93
CA VAL A 195 0.63 -14.95 8.87
C VAL A 195 1.63 -13.80 8.95
N VAL A 196 1.98 -13.31 10.15
CA VAL A 196 3.04 -12.31 10.33
C VAL A 196 4.32 -12.82 9.69
N ASP A 197 4.73 -14.04 10.04
CA ASP A 197 5.93 -14.64 9.45
C ASP A 197 5.84 -14.78 7.92
N ARG A 198 4.64 -15.09 7.39
CA ARG A 198 4.42 -15.20 5.94
C ARG A 198 4.55 -13.85 5.25
N LEU A 199 4.05 -12.78 5.85
CA LEU A 199 4.07 -11.42 5.31
C LEU A 199 5.41 -10.70 5.52
N THR A 200 6.26 -11.17 6.44
CA THR A 200 7.63 -10.69 6.63
C THR A 200 8.65 -11.48 5.82
N VAL A 201 8.68 -12.81 5.98
CA VAL A 201 9.74 -13.69 5.44
C VAL A 201 9.29 -14.39 4.15
N GLY A 202 7.99 -14.53 3.92
CA GLY A 202 7.41 -15.25 2.79
C GLY A 202 6.85 -16.63 3.17
N PRO A 203 6.16 -17.31 2.24
CA PRO A 203 5.52 -18.59 2.51
C PRO A 203 6.55 -19.67 2.90
N LYS A 204 6.15 -20.55 3.83
CA LYS A 204 6.88 -21.79 4.13
C LYS A 204 6.94 -22.62 2.85
N ARG A 205 8.13 -23.11 2.49
CA ARG A 205 8.27 -24.03 1.35
C ARG A 205 7.83 -25.41 1.80
N VAL A 206 6.63 -25.82 1.40
CA VAL A 206 6.12 -27.17 1.64
C VAL A 206 6.79 -28.11 0.63
N GLY A 207 7.47 -29.17 1.10
CA GLY A 207 8.14 -30.16 0.26
C GLY A 207 9.66 -30.02 0.11
N VAL A 208 10.28 -29.02 0.75
CA VAL A 208 11.75 -28.95 0.88
C VAL A 208 12.13 -29.40 2.28
N ASP A 209 12.23 -30.71 2.48
CA ASP A 209 12.86 -31.25 3.68
C ASP A 209 14.37 -31.09 3.54
N LEU A 210 14.94 -30.24 4.40
CA LEU A 210 16.37 -30.21 4.58
C LEU A 210 16.78 -31.56 5.18
N GLY A 211 17.69 -32.28 4.52
CA GLY A 211 18.35 -33.43 5.15
C GLY A 211 19.07 -33.01 6.44
N HIS A 212 19.47 -33.97 7.28
CA HIS A 212 20.07 -33.71 8.60
C HIS A 212 21.20 -32.68 8.58
N GLN A 213 22.10 -32.74 7.59
CA GLN A 213 23.16 -31.74 7.44
C GLN A 213 22.66 -30.35 7.06
N GLY A 214 21.61 -30.24 6.25
CA GLY A 214 20.99 -28.96 5.90
C GLY A 214 20.32 -28.30 7.10
N GLN A 215 19.66 -29.11 7.95
CA GLN A 215 19.06 -28.64 9.20
C GLN A 215 20.14 -28.15 10.17
N LEU A 216 21.23 -28.90 10.35
CA LEU A 216 22.36 -28.49 11.19
C LEU A 216 23.00 -27.18 10.71
N ARG A 217 23.30 -27.06 9.42
CA ARG A 217 23.86 -25.82 8.85
C ARG A 217 22.97 -24.62 9.13
N ARG A 218 21.66 -24.76 8.89
CA ARG A 218 20.71 -23.67 9.15
C ARG A 218 20.59 -23.37 10.64
N ALA A 219 20.52 -24.39 11.49
CA ALA A 219 20.49 -24.20 12.95
C ALA A 219 21.71 -23.39 13.42
N THR A 220 22.91 -23.71 12.93
CA THR A 220 24.14 -22.97 13.28
C THR A 220 24.08 -21.52 12.85
N VAL A 221 23.60 -21.23 11.63
CA VAL A 221 23.48 -19.85 11.13
C VAL A 221 22.45 -19.07 11.94
N GLU A 222 21.25 -19.61 12.10
CA GLU A 222 20.15 -18.95 12.81
C GLU A 222 20.46 -18.70 14.29
N VAL A 223 21.08 -19.69 14.97
CA VAL A 223 21.53 -19.55 16.36
C VAL A 223 22.70 -18.58 16.45
N GLY A 224 23.64 -18.61 15.49
CA GLY A 224 24.75 -17.67 15.43
C GLY A 224 24.27 -16.22 15.30
N THR A 225 23.32 -15.95 14.40
CA THR A 225 22.71 -14.62 14.25
C THR A 225 21.98 -14.18 15.53
N ALA A 226 21.19 -15.07 16.13
CA ALA A 226 20.47 -14.77 17.37
C ALA A 226 21.41 -14.47 18.55
N LEU A 227 22.47 -15.27 18.73
CA LEU A 227 23.49 -15.04 19.75
C LEU A 227 24.25 -13.75 19.51
N THR A 228 24.67 -13.48 18.28
CA THR A 228 25.42 -12.27 17.94
C THR A 228 24.59 -11.02 18.20
N SER A 229 23.31 -10.99 17.76
CA SER A 229 22.38 -9.90 18.05
C SER A 229 22.22 -9.68 19.55
N HIS A 230 22.04 -10.76 20.33
CA HIS A 230 21.90 -10.67 21.78
C HIS A 230 23.16 -10.11 22.47
N LEU A 231 24.35 -10.57 22.06
CA LEU A 231 25.63 -10.13 22.64
C LEU A 231 25.94 -8.68 22.29
N LEU A 232 25.75 -8.26 21.03
CA LEU A 232 25.96 -6.87 20.60
C LEU A 232 25.09 -5.90 21.40
N ARG A 233 23.84 -6.28 21.69
CA ARG A 233 22.96 -5.48 22.55
C ARG A 233 23.43 -5.42 23.99
N ARG A 234 23.85 -6.56 24.56
CA ARG A 234 24.16 -6.67 25.99
C ARG A 234 25.53 -6.09 26.35
N ILE A 235 26.52 -6.25 25.47
CA ILE A 235 27.91 -5.91 25.73
C ILE A 235 28.26 -4.54 25.16
N GLU A 236 27.86 -4.27 23.91
CA GLU A 236 28.26 -3.05 23.20
C GLU A 236 27.20 -1.94 23.28
N ASN A 237 26.05 -2.18 23.93
CA ASN A 237 24.88 -1.29 23.91
C ASN A 237 24.50 -0.87 22.48
N ALA A 238 24.79 -1.71 21.49
CA ALA A 238 24.51 -1.41 20.10
C ALA A 238 22.99 -1.46 19.86
N ASN A 239 22.49 -0.51 19.06
CA ASN A 239 21.07 -0.39 18.77
C ASN A 239 20.67 -1.38 17.65
N VAL A 240 20.64 -2.67 17.99
CA VAL A 240 20.31 -3.79 17.09
C VAL A 240 18.90 -4.30 17.39
N GLU A 241 18.14 -4.66 16.35
CA GLU A 241 16.79 -5.23 16.47
C GLU A 241 16.79 -6.52 17.31
N LEU A 242 15.75 -6.72 18.13
CA LEU A 242 15.64 -7.93 18.96
C LEU A 242 15.29 -9.13 18.07
N CYS A 243 16.00 -10.24 18.25
CA CYS A 243 15.57 -11.51 17.69
C CYS A 243 14.46 -12.10 18.58
N ASP A 244 13.20 -11.88 18.20
CA ASP A 244 12.04 -12.40 18.94
C ASP A 244 11.84 -13.91 18.74
N ARG A 245 12.21 -14.44 17.55
CA ARG A 245 11.96 -15.83 17.17
C ARG A 245 13.02 -16.35 16.20
N VAL A 246 13.39 -17.62 16.39
CA VAL A 246 14.34 -18.35 15.54
C VAL A 246 13.66 -19.57 14.94
N SER A 247 13.84 -19.83 13.64
CA SER A 247 13.20 -20.96 12.95
C SER A 247 14.12 -21.58 11.89
N ILE A 248 14.28 -22.90 11.94
CA ILE A 248 15.06 -23.67 10.95
C ILE A 248 14.28 -24.06 9.68
N HIS A 249 12.97 -23.79 9.65
CA HIS A 249 12.13 -24.13 8.49
C HIS A 249 12.35 -23.13 7.32
N PRO A 250 12.55 -23.62 6.08
CA PRO A 250 12.73 -22.75 4.92
C PRO A 250 11.52 -21.86 4.62
N ARG A 251 11.76 -20.56 4.49
CA ARG A 251 10.77 -19.55 4.10
C ARG A 251 11.32 -18.61 3.02
N GLY A 252 10.43 -18.08 2.19
CA GLY A 252 10.75 -17.02 1.22
C GLY A 252 11.57 -17.44 0.00
N GLN A 253 11.96 -16.44 -0.79
CA GLN A 253 12.83 -16.54 -1.98
C GLN A 253 14.31 -16.36 -1.65
N ALA A 254 14.74 -16.57 -0.39
CA ALA A 254 16.16 -16.54 -0.07
C ALA A 254 16.91 -17.52 -1.01
N SER A 255 17.71 -16.93 -1.88
CA SER A 255 18.62 -17.62 -2.78
C SER A 255 19.48 -18.54 -1.92
N PHE A 256 19.49 -19.82 -2.26
CA PHE A 256 20.57 -20.70 -1.87
C PHE A 256 21.82 -20.18 -2.59
N GLY A 257 22.42 -19.13 -2.05
CA GLY A 257 23.73 -18.64 -2.46
C GLY A 257 24.76 -19.55 -1.83
N SER A 258 25.21 -20.52 -2.62
CA SER A 258 26.54 -21.12 -2.53
C SER A 258 27.22 -20.85 -3.86
#